data_AF-A0A4R7TCV8-F1
#
_entry.id   AF-A0A4R7TCV8-F1
#
_cell.length_a   1.000
_cell.length_b   1.000
_cell.length_c   1.000
_cell.angle_alpha   90.00
_cell.angle_beta   90.00
_cell.angle_gamma   90.00
#
_symmetry.space_group_name_H-M   'P 1'
#
loop_
_entity.id
_entity.type
_entity.pdbx_description
1 polymer ?
#
loop_
_entity_poly.entity_id
_entity_poly.type
_entity_poly.pdbx_seq_one_letter_code
_entity_poly.pdbx_strand_id
1 'polypeptide(L)'
;MQTWAERFPELFAPAFWHWGELDTQFTLEEPPDELISNVHVVARAEGGIVVCRNDLGWRFLPGGTREPDEPIEETARRELLEEAGARITGSLTWLGGHRADHRRPAPYRDHLPHPVSYWINVVADVVVDREPTNPPDGEQVVEVLVLPPEKAIAFLDEENDNDGLMADLVRLAMAMDLV
;
A
#
# COMPACT_ATOMS: atom_id res chain seq x y z
N MET A 1 -11.75 24.31 -10.36
CA MET A 1 -11.14 23.46 -9.32
C MET A 1 -10.09 22.61 -10.01
N GLN A 2 -8.91 22.51 -9.42
CA GLN A 2 -7.86 21.61 -9.89
C GLN A 2 -8.31 20.17 -9.62
N THR A 3 -8.11 19.27 -10.58
CA THR A 3 -8.34 17.83 -10.46
C THR A 3 -7.26 17.17 -9.60
N TRP A 4 -7.50 15.94 -9.14
CA TRP A 4 -6.49 15.18 -8.39
C TRP A 4 -5.23 14.91 -9.20
N ALA A 5 -5.38 14.57 -10.48
CA ALA A 5 -4.25 14.37 -11.38
C ALA A 5 -3.41 15.65 -11.58
N GLU A 6 -4.04 16.83 -11.59
CA GLU A 6 -3.30 18.09 -11.66
C GLU A 6 -2.59 18.43 -10.33
N ARG A 7 -3.09 17.95 -9.19
CA ARG A 7 -2.50 18.20 -7.86
C ARG A 7 -1.40 17.19 -7.52
N PHE A 8 -1.51 15.96 -8.02
CA PHE A 8 -0.58 14.85 -7.81
C PHE A 8 -0.12 14.27 -9.16
N PRO A 9 0.57 15.05 -10.00
CA PRO A 9 0.88 14.66 -11.36
C PRO A 9 1.76 13.40 -11.45
N GLU A 10 2.68 13.19 -10.51
CA GLU A 10 3.57 12.02 -10.49
C GLU A 10 2.79 10.74 -10.15
N LEU A 11 1.96 10.77 -9.09
CA LEU A 11 1.09 9.64 -8.73
C LEU A 11 0.16 9.23 -9.88
N PHE A 12 -0.40 10.20 -10.61
CA PHE A 12 -1.32 9.93 -11.72
C PHE A 12 -0.62 9.75 -13.09
N ALA A 13 0.71 9.85 -13.15
CA ALA A 13 1.43 9.61 -14.39
C ALA A 13 1.48 8.10 -14.70
N PRO A 14 1.42 7.70 -15.99
CA PRO A 14 1.78 6.35 -16.37
C PRO A 14 3.23 6.07 -15.99
N ALA A 15 3.48 4.93 -15.36
CA ALA A 15 4.83 4.49 -15.00
C ALA A 15 5.06 3.04 -15.44
N PHE A 16 6.33 2.66 -15.56
CA PHE A 16 6.74 1.29 -15.86
C PHE A 16 7.52 0.73 -14.67
N TRP A 17 6.98 -0.30 -14.04
CA TRP A 17 7.64 -0.97 -12.92
C TRP A 17 8.56 -2.09 -13.43
N HIS A 18 9.86 -1.80 -13.40
CA HIS A 18 10.89 -2.63 -14.04
C HIS A 18 10.99 -4.05 -13.47
N TRP A 19 10.81 -4.22 -12.16
CA TRP A 19 10.93 -5.51 -11.49
C TRP A 19 9.83 -6.51 -11.88
N GLY A 20 8.59 -6.01 -12.02
CA GLY A 20 7.44 -6.80 -12.44
C GLY A 20 7.21 -6.87 -13.95
N GLU A 21 7.91 -6.04 -14.73
CA GLU A 21 7.66 -5.83 -16.17
C GLU A 21 6.18 -5.50 -16.44
N LEU A 22 5.68 -4.45 -15.81
CA LEU A 22 4.29 -4.02 -15.92
C LEU A 22 4.17 -2.51 -16.04
N ASP A 23 3.12 -2.07 -16.73
CA ASP A 23 2.72 -0.67 -16.79
C ASP A 23 1.75 -0.38 -15.66
N THR A 24 1.96 0.70 -14.92
CA THR A 24 1.06 1.14 -13.85
C THR A 24 0.38 2.46 -14.19
N GLN A 25 -0.90 2.56 -13.84
CA GLN A 25 -1.66 3.81 -13.90
C GLN A 25 -2.52 3.93 -12.65
N PHE A 26 -2.30 4.98 -11.85
CA PHE A 26 -3.15 5.24 -10.70
C PHE A 26 -4.55 5.70 -11.11
N THR A 27 -5.56 5.25 -10.38
CA THR A 27 -6.96 5.65 -10.54
C THR A 27 -7.65 5.74 -9.18
N LEU A 28 -8.69 6.58 -9.12
CA LEU A 28 -9.62 6.66 -8.00
C LEU A 28 -10.86 5.76 -8.19
N GLU A 29 -11.00 5.13 -9.35
CA GLU A 29 -12.07 4.16 -9.61
C GLU A 29 -11.78 2.85 -8.90
N GLU A 30 -12.75 2.37 -8.13
CA GLU A 30 -12.65 1.08 -7.44
C GLU A 30 -12.76 -0.06 -8.46
N PRO A 31 -11.76 -0.97 -8.53
CA PRO A 31 -11.78 -2.09 -9.47
C PRO A 31 -12.73 -3.20 -8.98
N PRO A 32 -13.14 -4.12 -9.88
CA PRO A 32 -13.73 -5.39 -9.47
C PRO A 32 -12.81 -6.15 -8.50
N ASP A 33 -13.38 -6.78 -7.46
CA ASP A 33 -12.63 -7.48 -6.40
C ASP A 33 -11.71 -8.56 -6.97
N GLU A 34 -12.16 -9.28 -7.99
CA GLU A 34 -11.42 -10.35 -8.65
C GLU A 34 -10.15 -9.88 -9.38
N LEU A 35 -9.98 -8.56 -9.57
CA LEU A 35 -8.77 -7.99 -10.16
C LEU A 35 -7.77 -7.47 -9.11
N ILE A 36 -8.13 -7.46 -7.83
CA ILE A 36 -7.26 -6.94 -6.77
C ILE A 36 -6.24 -8.00 -6.37
N SER A 37 -4.95 -7.69 -6.56
CA SER A 37 -3.83 -8.57 -6.18
C SER A 37 -3.15 -8.14 -4.88
N ASN A 38 -3.22 -6.86 -4.53
CA ASN A 38 -2.51 -6.29 -3.40
C ASN A 38 -3.32 -5.22 -2.69
N VAL A 39 -3.12 -5.07 -1.39
CA VAL A 39 -3.66 -3.97 -0.59
C VAL A 39 -2.57 -3.38 0.29
N HIS A 40 -2.43 -2.05 0.25
CA HIS A 40 -1.63 -1.28 1.22
C HIS A 40 -2.53 -0.38 2.06
N VAL A 41 -2.14 -0.17 3.31
CA VAL A 41 -2.95 0.55 4.29
C VAL A 41 -2.22 1.81 4.76
N VAL A 42 -2.82 2.98 4.51
CA VAL A 42 -2.52 4.20 5.26
C VAL A 42 -3.16 4.02 6.65
N ALA A 43 -2.40 3.40 7.55
CA ALA A 43 -2.88 2.96 8.84
C ALA A 43 -2.79 4.08 9.89
N ARG A 44 -3.95 4.61 10.30
CA ARG A 44 -4.07 5.69 11.29
C ARG A 44 -4.05 5.11 12.69
N ALA A 45 -3.01 5.40 13.44
CA ALA A 45 -2.87 5.06 14.85
C ALA A 45 -2.96 6.33 15.72
N GLU A 46 -3.05 6.15 17.04
CA GLU A 46 -2.94 7.28 17.96
C GLU A 46 -1.59 7.99 17.76
N GLY A 47 -1.63 9.27 17.38
CA GLY A 47 -0.44 10.09 17.18
C GLY A 47 0.13 10.11 15.76
N GLY A 48 -0.42 9.32 14.81
CA GLY A 48 0.03 9.43 13.41
C GLY A 48 -0.27 8.23 12.51
N ILE A 49 0.56 8.07 11.49
CA ILE A 49 0.53 7.01 10.50
C ILE A 49 1.58 5.95 10.83
N VAL A 50 1.21 4.69 10.70
CA VAL A 50 2.13 3.56 10.81
C VAL A 50 2.97 3.47 9.53
N VAL A 51 4.29 3.47 9.69
CA VAL A 51 5.25 3.23 8.61
C VAL A 51 6.24 2.15 9.04
N CYS A 52 6.68 1.35 8.07
CA CYS A 52 7.54 0.20 8.27
C CYS A 52 8.87 0.39 7.55
N ARG A 53 9.93 -0.26 8.04
CA ARG A 53 11.16 -0.49 7.29
C ARG A 53 11.61 -1.94 7.40
N ASN A 54 12.04 -2.52 6.28
CA ASN A 54 12.55 -3.89 6.22
C ASN A 54 14.08 -3.98 6.40
N ASP A 55 14.58 -5.21 6.45
CA ASP A 55 16.00 -5.54 6.58
C ASP A 55 16.86 -5.15 5.36
N LEU A 56 16.24 -4.86 4.22
CA LEU A 56 16.88 -4.30 3.02
C LEU A 56 16.94 -2.77 3.02
N GLY A 57 16.31 -2.11 4.00
CA GLY A 57 16.24 -0.66 4.13
C GLY A 57 14.98 -0.04 3.53
N TRP A 58 14.16 -0.80 2.80
CA TRP A 58 12.95 -0.27 2.15
C TRP A 58 11.96 0.26 3.16
N ARG A 59 11.33 1.38 2.81
CA ARG A 59 10.38 2.10 3.65
C ARG A 59 9.02 2.10 2.99
N PHE A 60 8.00 1.70 3.73
CA PHE A 60 6.69 1.41 3.14
C PHE A 60 5.54 1.60 4.13
N LEU A 61 4.33 1.65 3.57
CA LEU A 61 3.09 1.50 4.31
C LEU A 61 2.77 0.00 4.39
N PRO A 62 2.31 -0.53 5.53
CA PRO A 62 2.03 -1.95 5.67
C PRO A 62 0.97 -2.42 4.67
N GLY A 63 1.17 -3.60 4.12
CA GLY A 63 0.37 -4.16 3.05
C GLY A 63 1.08 -5.24 2.27
N GLY A 64 0.34 -5.94 1.43
CA GLY A 64 0.94 -7.03 0.68
C GLY A 64 -0.02 -7.73 -0.24
N THR A 65 0.29 -8.99 -0.53
CA THR A 65 -0.34 -9.76 -1.59
C THR A 65 -1.51 -10.54 -1.06
N ARG A 66 -2.62 -10.54 -1.81
CA ARG A 66 -3.79 -11.36 -1.52
C ARG A 66 -3.46 -12.84 -1.65
N GLU A 67 -3.76 -13.63 -0.61
CA GLU A 67 -3.65 -15.09 -0.66
C GLU A 67 -4.88 -15.73 -1.37
N PRO A 68 -4.79 -16.99 -1.83
CA PRO A 68 -5.91 -17.65 -2.50
C PRO A 68 -7.21 -17.60 -1.68
N ASP A 69 -8.30 -17.20 -2.33
CA ASP A 69 -9.64 -17.10 -1.74
C ASP A 69 -9.75 -16.17 -0.51
N GLU A 70 -8.75 -15.34 -0.24
CA GLU A 70 -8.70 -14.42 0.90
C GLU A 70 -9.54 -13.16 0.61
N PRO A 71 -10.50 -12.74 1.46
CA PRO A 71 -11.15 -11.43 1.30
C PRO A 71 -10.16 -10.29 1.49
N ILE A 72 -10.31 -9.18 0.76
CA ILE A 72 -9.40 -8.02 0.85
C ILE A 72 -9.26 -7.46 2.28
N GLU A 73 -10.34 -7.49 3.06
CA GLU A 73 -10.28 -7.08 4.47
C GLU A 73 -9.37 -8.01 5.30
N GLU A 74 -9.42 -9.31 5.06
CA GLU A 74 -8.57 -10.29 5.74
C GLU A 74 -7.11 -10.17 5.28
N THR A 75 -6.86 -9.92 3.99
CA THR A 75 -5.52 -9.58 3.48
C THR A 75 -4.96 -8.37 4.24
N ALA A 76 -5.70 -7.27 4.33
CA ALA A 76 -5.25 -6.08 5.06
C ALA A 76 -4.99 -6.36 6.55
N ARG A 77 -5.84 -7.18 7.21
CA ARG A 77 -5.66 -7.57 8.61
C ARG A 77 -4.40 -8.41 8.82
N ARG A 78 -4.16 -9.38 7.93
CA ARG A 78 -2.98 -10.25 7.99
C ARG A 78 -1.70 -9.44 7.79
N GLU A 79 -1.62 -8.65 6.73
CA GLU A 79 -0.42 -7.85 6.42
C GLU A 79 -0.11 -6.83 7.53
N LEU A 80 -1.13 -6.14 8.06
CA LEU A 80 -0.94 -5.24 9.20
C LEU A 80 -0.40 -5.96 10.45
N LEU A 81 -0.84 -7.18 10.70
CA LEU A 81 -0.35 -7.98 11.81
C LEU A 81 1.10 -8.44 11.55
N GLU A 82 1.37 -8.91 10.34
CA GLU A 82 2.67 -9.46 9.92
C GLU A 82 3.76 -8.41 9.92
N GLU A 83 3.48 -7.24 9.37
CA GLU A 83 4.47 -6.20 9.10
C GLU A 83 4.50 -5.09 10.14
N ALA A 84 3.38 -4.84 10.83
CA ALA A 84 3.28 -3.72 11.77
C ALA A 84 2.87 -4.13 13.18
N GLY A 85 2.49 -5.39 13.42
CA GLY A 85 1.88 -5.79 14.69
C GLY A 85 0.61 -5.00 15.01
N ALA A 86 -0.09 -4.56 13.96
CA ALA A 86 -1.24 -3.68 14.05
C ALA A 86 -2.56 -4.44 13.83
N ARG A 87 -3.65 -3.91 14.40
CA ARG A 87 -5.01 -4.43 14.18
C ARG A 87 -5.97 -3.31 13.83
N ILE A 88 -6.77 -3.53 12.79
CA ILE A 88 -7.82 -2.61 12.37
C ILE A 88 -8.92 -2.51 13.44
N THR A 89 -9.29 -1.29 13.79
CA THR A 89 -10.36 -0.94 14.75
C THR A 89 -11.59 -0.29 14.09
N GLY A 90 -11.50 0.06 12.80
CA GLY A 90 -12.59 0.68 12.02
C GLY A 90 -12.88 -0.04 10.70
N SER A 91 -13.50 0.67 9.76
CA SER A 91 -13.72 0.20 8.39
C SER A 91 -12.57 0.59 7.47
N LEU A 92 -12.36 -0.20 6.41
CA LEU A 92 -11.50 0.19 5.30
C LEU A 92 -12.17 1.29 4.49
N THR A 93 -11.44 2.37 4.22
CA THR A 93 -11.88 3.48 3.37
C THR A 93 -11.06 3.48 2.08
N TRP A 94 -11.73 3.40 0.93
CA TRP A 94 -11.07 3.45 -0.37
C TRP A 94 -10.29 4.76 -0.55
N LEU A 95 -9.03 4.65 -1.00
CA LEU A 95 -8.19 5.79 -1.35
C LEU A 95 -7.93 5.86 -2.86
N GLY A 96 -7.64 4.72 -3.48
CA GLY A 96 -7.26 4.62 -4.89
C GLY A 96 -6.42 3.37 -5.16
N GLY A 97 -6.11 3.10 -6.42
CA GLY A 97 -5.31 1.94 -6.78
C GLY A 97 -4.51 2.12 -8.05
N HIS A 98 -3.38 1.42 -8.14
CA HIS A 98 -2.64 1.29 -9.38
C HIS A 98 -3.23 0.15 -10.19
N ARG A 99 -3.78 0.46 -11.35
CA ARG A 99 -3.98 -0.55 -12.39
C ARG A 99 -2.61 -1.00 -12.88
N ALA A 100 -2.36 -2.30 -12.86
CA ALA A 100 -1.13 -2.93 -13.34
C ALA A 100 -1.43 -3.79 -14.58
N ASP A 101 -0.88 -3.40 -15.73
CA ASP A 101 -0.94 -4.13 -16.99
C ASP A 101 0.36 -4.93 -17.16
N HIS A 102 0.27 -6.26 -16.97
CA HIS A 102 1.41 -7.17 -16.94
C HIS A 102 1.89 -7.51 -18.36
N ARG A 103 3.19 -7.36 -18.63
CA ARG A 103 3.78 -7.72 -19.93
C ARG A 103 4.30 -9.15 -19.97
N ARG A 104 4.50 -9.78 -18.82
CA ARG A 104 4.91 -11.19 -18.71
C ARG A 104 3.81 -12.12 -19.22
N PRO A 105 4.18 -13.29 -19.77
CA PRO A 105 3.20 -14.24 -20.33
C PRO A 105 2.34 -14.95 -19.27
N ALA A 106 2.72 -14.90 -17.99
CA ALA A 106 2.07 -15.56 -16.87
C ALA A 106 2.13 -14.69 -15.61
N PRO A 107 1.22 -14.88 -14.65
CA PRO A 107 1.26 -14.16 -13.37
C PRO A 107 2.49 -14.54 -12.54
N TYR A 108 2.82 -13.69 -11.55
CA TYR A 108 3.87 -13.97 -10.57
C TYR A 108 3.53 -15.15 -9.65
N ARG A 109 2.25 -15.29 -9.26
CA ARG A 109 1.70 -16.47 -8.56
C ARG A 109 0.42 -16.90 -9.29
N ASP A 110 0.20 -18.20 -9.40
CA ASP A 110 -0.86 -18.78 -10.25
C ASP A 110 -2.28 -18.29 -9.94
N HIS A 111 -2.56 -17.90 -8.70
CA HIS A 111 -3.87 -17.41 -8.27
C HIS A 111 -4.09 -15.91 -8.51
N LEU A 112 -3.05 -15.16 -8.87
CA LEU A 112 -3.14 -13.71 -9.04
C LEU A 112 -3.76 -13.34 -10.40
N PRO A 113 -4.53 -12.22 -10.45
CA PRO A 113 -5.13 -11.73 -11.68
C PRO A 113 -4.09 -11.43 -12.77
N HIS A 114 -4.38 -11.83 -14.01
CA HIS A 114 -3.53 -11.63 -15.18
C HIS A 114 -4.40 -11.56 -16.45
N PRO A 115 -4.04 -10.74 -17.47
CA PRO A 115 -2.85 -9.87 -17.57
C PRO A 115 -3.01 -8.53 -16.85
N VAL A 116 -4.08 -8.37 -16.08
CA VAL A 116 -4.42 -7.12 -15.41
C VAL A 116 -4.63 -7.41 -13.94
N SER A 117 -4.01 -6.61 -13.09
CA SER A 117 -4.32 -6.59 -11.66
C SER A 117 -4.42 -5.17 -11.12
N TYR A 118 -4.85 -5.03 -9.87
CA TYR A 118 -4.88 -3.76 -9.14
C TYR A 118 -4.16 -3.88 -7.81
N TRP A 119 -3.34 -2.88 -7.52
CA TRP A 119 -2.73 -2.66 -6.21
C TRP A 119 -3.46 -1.53 -5.52
N ILE A 120 -4.35 -1.90 -4.61
CA ILE A 120 -5.24 -0.95 -3.99
C ILE A 120 -4.60 -0.34 -2.74
N ASN A 121 -5.10 0.83 -2.38
CA ASN A 121 -4.69 1.56 -1.19
C ASN A 121 -5.96 1.95 -0.44
N VAL A 122 -5.93 1.72 0.87
CA VAL A 122 -7.05 2.02 1.77
C VAL A 122 -6.55 2.77 2.99
N VAL A 123 -7.44 3.53 3.62
CA VAL A 123 -7.22 4.16 4.92
C VAL A 123 -7.98 3.36 5.98
N ALA A 124 -7.36 3.08 7.11
CA ALA A 124 -8.01 2.39 8.22
C ALA A 124 -7.50 2.91 9.57
N ASP A 125 -8.39 2.95 10.56
CA ASP A 125 -7.98 3.13 11.96
C ASP A 125 -7.42 1.82 12.50
N VAL A 126 -6.28 1.92 13.18
CA VAL A 126 -5.56 0.78 13.74
C VAL A 126 -5.07 1.05 15.15
N VAL A 127 -4.73 -0.02 15.86
CA VAL A 127 -3.89 0.01 17.05
C VAL A 127 -2.65 -0.86 16.82
N VAL A 128 -1.48 -0.33 17.13
CA VAL A 128 -0.22 -1.08 17.17
C VAL A 128 -0.04 -1.60 18.60
N ASP A 129 -0.20 -2.90 18.81
CA ASP A 129 -0.22 -3.48 20.16
C ASP A 129 0.80 -4.59 20.41
N ARG A 130 1.62 -4.89 19.40
CA ARG A 130 2.67 -5.91 19.45
C ARG A 130 3.75 -5.64 18.40
N GLU A 131 4.81 -6.43 18.46
CA GLU A 131 5.83 -6.49 17.42
C GLU A 131 5.28 -7.18 16.15
N PRO A 132 5.79 -6.83 14.95
CA PRO A 132 5.47 -7.54 13.71
C PRO A 132 5.74 -9.04 13.84
N THR A 133 4.87 -9.89 13.27
CA THR A 133 5.07 -11.33 13.39
C THR A 133 6.13 -11.87 12.43
N ASN A 134 6.50 -11.13 11.38
CA ASN A 134 7.59 -11.44 10.45
C ASN A 134 7.60 -12.93 10.02
N PRO A 135 6.60 -13.38 9.24
CA PRO A 135 6.60 -14.76 8.77
C PRO A 135 7.87 -15.06 7.95
N PRO A 136 8.42 -16.29 7.98
CA PRO A 136 9.71 -16.60 7.34
C PRO A 136 9.76 -16.40 5.82
N ASP A 137 8.60 -16.42 5.17
CA ASP A 137 8.39 -16.26 3.73
C ASP A 137 7.88 -14.86 3.34
N GLY A 138 7.71 -13.96 4.32
CA GLY A 138 7.31 -12.58 4.10
C GLY A 138 8.45 -11.58 4.20
N GLU A 139 8.11 -10.30 4.05
CA GLU A 139 9.02 -9.17 4.26
C GLU A 139 9.50 -9.14 5.72
N GLN A 140 10.81 -8.97 5.93
CA GLN A 140 11.39 -8.96 7.27
C GLN A 140 11.44 -7.54 7.80
N VAL A 141 10.43 -7.16 8.57
CA VAL A 141 10.31 -5.81 9.15
C VAL A 141 11.23 -5.65 10.36
N VAL A 142 12.11 -4.66 10.31
CA VAL A 142 13.08 -4.34 11.36
C VAL A 142 12.72 -3.08 12.14
N GLU A 143 11.80 -2.27 11.64
CA GLU A 143 11.35 -1.04 12.32
C GLU A 143 9.88 -0.73 11.97
N VAL A 144 9.10 -0.44 13.01
CA VAL A 144 7.71 0.03 12.91
C VAL A 144 7.60 1.33 13.70
N LEU A 145 7.17 2.40 13.04
CA LEU A 145 7.02 3.72 13.65
C LEU A 145 5.60 4.23 13.49
N VAL A 146 5.10 4.93 14.51
CA VAL A 146 3.90 5.78 14.40
C VAL A 146 4.37 7.22 14.33
N LEU A 147 4.22 7.85 13.17
CA LEU A 147 4.72 9.20 12.90
C LEU A 147 3.59 10.15 12.51
N PRO A 148 3.60 11.42 12.99
CA PRO A 148 2.72 12.44 12.44
C PRO A 148 2.80 12.47 10.90
N PRO A 149 1.70 12.78 10.17
CA PRO A 149 1.64 12.61 8.72
C PRO A 149 2.85 13.18 7.96
N GLU A 150 3.31 14.37 8.30
CA GLU A 150 4.44 15.01 7.62
C GLU A 150 5.79 14.31 7.85
N LYS A 151 5.94 13.68 9.02
CA LYS A 151 7.11 12.85 9.33
C LYS A 151 7.02 11.48 8.68
N ALA A 152 5.81 10.91 8.55
CA ALA A 152 5.59 9.68 7.80
C ALA A 152 5.93 9.90 6.31
N ILE A 153 5.49 11.03 5.73
CA ILE A 153 5.86 11.43 4.36
C ILE A 153 7.37 11.57 4.22
N ALA A 154 8.03 12.33 5.11
CA ALA A 154 9.49 12.50 5.06
C ALA A 154 10.23 11.16 5.22
N PHE A 155 9.74 10.27 6.08
CA PHE A 155 10.30 8.93 6.24
C PHE A 155 10.18 8.11 4.96
N LEU A 156 9.03 8.15 4.29
CA LEU A 156 8.77 7.39 3.05
C LEU A 156 9.53 7.97 1.83
N ASP A 157 9.80 9.29 1.81
CA ASP A 157 10.57 9.94 0.73
C ASP A 157 12.09 9.72 0.84
N GLU A 158 12.60 9.39 2.04
CA GLU A 158 14.04 9.37 2.31
C GLU A 158 14.82 8.29 1.52
N GLU A 159 14.15 7.24 1.03
CA GLU A 159 14.72 6.23 0.14
C GLU A 159 13.79 5.95 -1.05
N ASN A 160 14.33 6.09 -2.26
CA ASN A 160 13.59 6.07 -3.52
C ASN A 160 13.26 4.65 -4.04
N ASP A 161 13.25 3.64 -3.19
CA ASP A 161 13.17 2.24 -3.63
C ASP A 161 11.78 1.82 -4.16
N ASN A 162 10.77 2.69 -3.97
CA ASN A 162 9.42 2.59 -4.54
C ASN A 162 9.04 3.84 -5.38
N ASP A 163 10.01 4.56 -5.94
CA ASP A 163 9.80 5.80 -6.73
C ASP A 163 8.94 6.87 -6.00
N GLY A 164 8.94 6.90 -4.66
CA GLY A 164 8.17 7.85 -3.85
C GLY A 164 6.65 7.59 -3.79
N LEU A 165 6.15 6.50 -4.40
CA LEU A 165 4.72 6.22 -4.53
C LEU A 165 3.98 6.18 -3.18
N MET A 166 4.62 5.62 -2.14
CA MET A 166 3.99 5.46 -0.83
C MET A 166 3.76 6.80 -0.11
N ALA A 167 4.66 7.76 -0.27
CA ALA A 167 4.52 9.08 0.34
C ALA A 167 3.36 9.86 -0.30
N ASP A 168 3.19 9.74 -1.62
CA ASP A 168 2.09 10.38 -2.36
C ASP A 168 0.71 9.84 -1.95
N LEU A 169 0.61 8.57 -1.54
CA LEU A 169 -0.63 8.03 -0.98
C LEU A 169 -1.00 8.73 0.34
N VAL A 170 -0.03 8.99 1.21
CA VAL A 170 -0.28 9.74 2.47
C VAL A 170 -0.69 11.18 2.15
N ARG A 171 0.00 11.84 1.20
CA ARG A 171 -0.36 13.20 0.77
C ARG A 171 -1.77 13.27 0.16
N LEU A 172 -2.15 12.28 -0.65
CA LEU A 172 -3.48 12.17 -1.24
C LEU A 172 -4.53 11.97 -0.14
N ALA A 173 -4.29 11.07 0.80
CA ALA A 173 -5.21 10.80 1.90
C ALA A 173 -5.44 12.06 2.76
N MET A 174 -4.37 12.80 3.10
CA MET A 174 -4.48 14.09 3.80
C MET A 174 -5.29 15.11 2.99
N ALA A 175 -5.02 15.18 1.68
CA ALA A 175 -5.72 16.10 0.79
C ALA A 175 -7.22 15.80 0.64
N MET A 176 -7.62 14.55 0.86
CA MET A 176 -9.00 14.07 0.87
C MET A 176 -9.65 14.13 2.26
N ASP A 177 -8.98 14.73 3.26
CA ASP A 177 -9.41 14.78 4.66
C ASP A 177 -9.65 13.38 5.28
N LEU A 178 -8.86 12.39 4.83
CA LEU A 178 -8.89 11.03 5.36
C LEU A 178 -7.83 10.81 6.44
N VAL A 179 -6.95 11.77 6.73
CA VAL A 179 -5.88 11.68 7.75
C VAL A 179 -5.71 12.99 8.49
#